data_AF-A0A0G2EPM6-F1
#
_entry.id   AF-A0A0G2EPM6-F1
#
_cell.length_a   1.000
_cell.length_b   1.000
_cell.length_c   1.000
_cell.angle_alpha   90.00
_cell.angle_beta   90.00
_cell.angle_gamma   90.00
#
_symmetry.space_group_name_H-M   'P 1'
#
loop_
_entity.id
_entity.type
_entity.pdbx_description
1 polymer ?
#
loop_
_entity_poly.entity_id
_entity_poly.type
_entity_poly.pdbx_seq_one_letter_code
_entity_poly.pdbx_strand_id
1 'polypeptide(L)'
;MARAAEQADRLKKLEELLMQQAQARADKEAAKKKAVEDAAAAAAEAKKAAEEDKLAKLHDLLVAQRDEQKARDEAIAAARASEKAEADAKAAKDAAEKQKAAEDAAKLLAAAKKAREEAETKAAEEAKAAKEAHEKALAEAAAAAEELKKAKEEAEKKAEEEAKAKEEAEKKAAAAAAPPPVEKQAPIKFKDAVGRKFSFPWHICCTWKGMEELIKQAFLHVDVIGQHVHDGHYDLVGPDGEIILPQVWETMVQPDWTITMHIIDLVPHPAHSDLSPEGLEDLEDLQT
;
A
#
# COMPACT_ATOMS: atom_id res chain seq x y z
N MET A 1 -70.85 43.03 119.99
CA MET A 1 -69.74 43.70 119.25
C MET A 1 -68.65 42.72 118.81
N ALA A 2 -68.15 41.80 119.66
CA ALA A 2 -67.07 40.85 119.30
C ALA A 2 -67.33 39.97 118.06
N ARG A 3 -68.55 39.44 117.89
CA ARG A 3 -68.92 38.57 116.76
C ARG A 3 -68.89 39.28 115.40
N ALA A 4 -69.14 40.59 115.36
CA ALA A 4 -69.11 41.39 114.12
C ALA A 4 -67.68 41.71 113.68
N ALA A 5 -66.77 41.97 114.63
CA ALA A 5 -65.34 42.17 114.35
C ALA A 5 -64.69 40.89 113.79
N GLU A 6 -64.99 39.73 114.37
CA GLU A 6 -64.50 38.44 113.89
C GLU A 6 -65.00 38.10 112.48
N GLN A 7 -66.25 38.45 112.16
CA GLN A 7 -66.80 38.29 110.81
C GLN A 7 -66.11 39.21 109.80
N ALA A 8 -65.80 40.45 110.18
CA ALA A 8 -65.07 41.38 109.32
C ALA A 8 -63.64 40.90 109.03
N ASP A 9 -62.93 40.34 110.02
CA ASP A 9 -61.58 39.78 109.82
C ASP A 9 -61.58 38.52 108.95
N ARG A 10 -62.62 37.67 109.07
CA ARG A 10 -62.81 36.51 108.19
C ARG A 10 -63.05 36.93 106.75
N LEU A 11 -63.84 37.98 106.51
CA LEU A 11 -64.08 38.53 105.18
C LEU A 11 -62.81 39.14 104.56
N LYS A 12 -62.03 39.89 105.33
CA LYS A 12 -60.73 40.44 104.87
C LYS A 12 -59.75 39.35 104.46
N LYS A 13 -59.61 38.28 105.27
CA LYS A 13 -58.77 37.13 104.93
C LYS A 13 -59.25 36.40 103.67
N LEU A 14 -60.57 36.33 103.48
CA LEU A 14 -61.16 35.72 102.30
C LEU A 14 -60.93 36.57 101.04
N GLU A 15 -61.03 37.90 101.15
CA GLU A 15 -60.69 38.85 100.09
C GLU A 15 -59.20 38.79 99.71
N GLU A 16 -58.31 38.72 100.71
CA GLU A 16 -56.87 38.56 100.50
C GLU A 16 -56.54 37.23 99.80
N LEU A 17 -57.18 36.13 100.22
CA LEU A 17 -56.99 34.82 99.58
C LEU A 17 -57.52 34.80 98.14
N LEU A 18 -58.64 35.46 97.86
CA LEU A 18 -59.16 35.60 96.49
C LEU A 18 -58.23 36.47 95.62
N MET A 19 -57.68 37.55 96.16
CA MET A 19 -56.71 38.40 95.48
C MET A 19 -55.40 37.65 95.19
N GLN A 20 -54.89 36.87 96.15
CA GLN A 20 -53.73 36.00 95.97
C GLN A 20 -54.00 34.90 94.92
N GLN A 21 -55.20 34.31 94.91
CA GLN A 21 -55.58 33.33 93.88
C GLN A 21 -55.68 33.97 92.49
N ALA A 22 -56.19 35.20 92.38
CA ALA A 22 -56.25 35.94 91.14
C ALA A 22 -54.84 36.29 90.62
N GLN A 23 -53.95 36.76 91.50
CA GLN A 23 -52.56 37.04 91.15
C GLN A 23 -51.82 35.78 90.71
N ALA A 24 -51.94 34.67 91.45
CA ALA A 24 -51.31 33.41 91.08
C ALA A 24 -51.82 32.86 89.74
N ARG A 25 -53.09 33.08 89.39
CA ARG A 25 -53.63 32.74 88.07
C ARG A 25 -53.07 33.66 86.98
N ALA A 26 -53.01 34.96 87.22
CA ALA A 26 -52.43 35.93 86.29
C ALA A 26 -50.94 35.65 86.04
N ASP A 27 -50.16 35.36 87.07
CA ASP A 27 -48.75 35.01 86.97
C ASP A 27 -48.56 33.69 86.23
N LYS A 28 -49.42 32.69 86.48
CA LYS A 28 -49.40 31.41 85.75
C LYS A 28 -49.75 31.58 84.28
N GLU A 29 -50.73 32.42 83.94
CA GLU A 29 -51.06 32.74 82.55
C GLU A 29 -49.95 33.55 81.87
N ALA A 30 -49.37 34.52 82.56
CA ALA A 30 -48.23 35.30 82.06
C ALA A 30 -47.00 34.41 81.81
N ALA A 31 -46.68 33.51 82.74
CA ALA A 31 -45.60 32.54 82.61
C ALA A 31 -45.86 31.56 81.45
N LYS A 32 -47.10 31.08 81.30
CA LYS A 32 -47.49 30.21 80.18
C LYS A 32 -47.38 30.95 78.85
N LYS A 33 -47.83 32.21 78.78
CA LYS A 33 -47.75 33.04 77.58
C LYS A 33 -46.29 33.29 77.19
N LYS A 34 -45.44 33.66 78.16
CA LYS A 34 -44.01 33.86 77.95
C LYS A 34 -43.31 32.57 77.48
N ALA A 35 -43.62 31.43 78.08
CA ALA A 35 -43.04 30.15 77.67
C ALA A 35 -43.43 29.76 76.22
N VAL A 36 -44.66 30.06 75.80
CA VAL A 36 -45.09 29.84 74.41
C VAL A 36 -44.38 30.79 73.44
N GLU A 37 -44.20 32.06 73.81
CA GLU A 37 -43.49 33.06 73.01
C GLU A 37 -41.99 32.73 72.87
N ASP A 38 -41.32 32.39 73.96
CA ASP A 38 -39.91 31.96 73.97
C ASP A 38 -39.71 30.68 73.14
N ALA A 39 -40.64 29.71 73.24
CA ALA A 39 -40.61 28.49 72.43
C ALA A 39 -40.83 28.79 70.93
N ALA A 40 -41.73 29.72 70.59
CA ALA A 40 -41.97 30.14 69.23
C ALA A 40 -40.76 30.88 68.63
N ALA A 41 -40.12 31.75 69.40
CA ALA A 41 -38.90 32.44 68.99
C ALA A 41 -37.72 31.47 68.79
N ALA A 42 -37.52 30.53 69.72
CA ALA A 42 -36.49 29.49 69.58
C ALA A 42 -36.73 28.60 68.35
N ALA A 43 -37.99 28.23 68.08
CA ALA A 43 -38.32 27.45 66.89
C ALA A 43 -38.12 28.24 65.59
N ALA A 44 -38.35 29.55 65.58
CA ALA A 44 -38.11 30.41 64.43
C ALA A 44 -36.61 30.58 64.14
N GLU A 45 -35.79 30.80 65.17
CA GLU A 45 -34.33 30.91 65.04
C GLU A 45 -33.71 29.57 64.61
N ALA A 46 -34.17 28.45 65.17
CA ALA A 46 -33.72 27.12 64.73
C ALA A 46 -34.04 26.85 63.25
N LYS A 47 -35.19 27.32 62.74
CA LYS A 47 -35.55 27.21 61.32
C LYS A 47 -34.63 28.06 60.44
N LYS A 48 -34.37 29.32 60.82
CA LYS A 48 -33.45 30.19 60.07
C LYS A 48 -32.04 29.60 60.01
N ALA A 49 -31.51 29.16 61.15
CA ALA A 49 -30.19 28.53 61.20
C ALA A 49 -30.12 27.27 60.31
N ALA A 50 -31.19 26.46 60.29
CA ALA A 50 -31.26 25.30 59.41
C ALA A 50 -31.39 25.66 57.92
N GLU A 51 -32.03 26.77 57.57
CA GLU A 51 -32.08 27.27 56.19
C GLU A 51 -30.75 27.88 55.74
N GLU A 52 -30.06 28.60 56.62
CA GLU A 52 -28.74 29.17 56.36
C GLU A 52 -27.68 28.07 56.15
N ASP A 53 -27.67 27.02 56.98
CA ASP A 53 -26.79 25.85 56.80
C ASP A 53 -27.06 25.13 55.47
N LYS A 54 -28.34 24.99 55.08
CA LYS A 54 -28.70 24.43 53.76
C LYS A 54 -28.22 25.32 52.63
N LEU A 55 -28.38 26.64 52.74
CA LEU A 55 -27.95 27.57 51.71
C LEU A 55 -26.44 27.58 51.55
N ALA A 56 -25.68 27.53 52.66
CA ALA A 56 -24.23 27.41 52.65
C ALA A 56 -23.79 26.11 51.94
N LYS A 57 -24.40 24.97 52.28
CA LYS A 57 -24.12 23.69 51.61
C LYS A 57 -24.43 23.71 50.12
N LEU A 58 -25.53 24.36 49.72
CA LEU A 58 -25.89 24.51 48.30
C LEU A 58 -24.88 25.39 47.56
N HIS A 59 -24.43 26.49 48.18
CA HIS A 59 -23.41 27.36 47.61
C HIS A 59 -22.09 26.60 47.41
N ASP A 60 -21.62 25.87 48.42
CA ASP A 60 -20.39 25.07 48.33
C ASP A 60 -20.49 24.00 47.25
N LEU A 61 -21.64 23.34 47.12
CA LEU A 61 -21.87 22.36 46.06
C LEU A 61 -21.87 23.00 44.66
N LEU A 62 -22.42 24.21 44.51
CA LEU A 62 -22.37 24.95 43.24
C LEU A 62 -20.94 25.37 42.88
N VAL A 63 -20.16 25.82 43.85
CA VAL A 63 -18.75 26.17 43.65
C VAL A 63 -17.95 24.92 43.26
N ALA A 64 -18.10 23.82 43.99
CA ALA A 64 -17.44 22.55 43.68
C ALA A 64 -17.82 22.04 42.28
N GLN A 65 -19.11 22.07 41.92
CA GLN A 65 -19.55 21.69 40.57
C GLN A 65 -18.97 22.60 39.48
N ARG A 66 -18.93 23.93 39.71
CA ARG A 66 -18.33 24.86 38.75
C ARG A 66 -16.84 24.59 38.57
N ASP A 67 -16.10 24.40 39.65
CA ASP A 67 -14.66 24.17 39.59
C ASP A 67 -14.36 22.82 38.92
N GLU A 68 -15.16 21.79 39.17
CA GLU A 68 -15.07 20.52 38.47
C GLU A 68 -15.37 20.66 36.98
N GLN A 69 -16.42 21.39 36.60
CA GLN A 69 -16.73 21.67 35.19
C GLN A 69 -15.60 22.43 34.51
N LYS A 70 -15.06 23.45 35.18
CA LYS A 70 -13.92 24.22 34.67
C LYS A 70 -12.68 23.35 34.47
N ALA A 71 -12.36 22.48 35.44
CA ALA A 71 -11.24 21.55 35.33
C ALA A 71 -11.44 20.55 34.17
N ARG A 72 -12.67 20.05 33.98
CA ARG A 72 -13.02 19.18 32.84
C ARG A 72 -12.86 19.91 31.51
N ASP A 73 -13.35 21.14 31.41
CA ASP A 73 -13.25 21.95 30.19
C ASP A 73 -11.79 22.30 29.86
N GLU A 74 -10.98 22.65 30.86
CA GLU A 74 -9.54 22.90 30.70
C GLU A 74 -8.80 21.62 30.26
N ALA A 75 -9.15 20.46 30.84
CA ALA A 75 -8.57 19.18 30.43
C ALA A 75 -8.94 18.80 28.98
N ILE A 76 -10.20 19.01 28.58
CA ILE A 76 -10.65 18.78 27.21
C ILE A 76 -9.97 19.74 26.24
N ALA A 77 -9.84 21.02 26.61
CA ALA A 77 -9.15 22.01 25.80
C ALA A 77 -7.66 21.68 25.64
N ALA A 78 -6.99 21.25 26.71
CA ALA A 78 -5.60 20.81 26.69
C ALA A 78 -5.41 19.55 25.82
N ALA A 79 -6.31 18.56 25.94
CA ALA A 79 -6.28 17.36 25.12
C ALA A 79 -6.43 17.70 23.63
N ARG A 80 -7.43 18.52 23.27
CA ARG A 80 -7.62 18.97 21.88
C ARG A 80 -6.44 19.78 21.35
N ALA A 81 -5.83 20.62 22.19
CA ALA A 81 -4.64 21.37 21.81
C ALA A 81 -3.44 20.44 21.53
N SER A 82 -3.24 19.41 22.35
CA SER A 82 -2.23 18.38 22.15
C SER A 82 -2.49 17.59 20.86
N GLU A 83 -3.69 17.05 20.68
CA GLU A 83 -4.06 16.29 19.48
C GLU A 83 -3.89 17.12 18.21
N LYS A 84 -4.27 18.41 18.24
CA LYS A 84 -4.05 19.32 17.11
C LYS A 84 -2.56 19.55 16.86
N ALA A 85 -1.76 19.77 17.89
CA ALA A 85 -0.31 19.95 17.75
C ALA A 85 0.37 18.69 17.17
N GLU A 86 -0.04 17.50 17.60
CA GLU A 86 0.45 16.22 17.07
C GLU A 86 0.02 16.01 15.61
N ALA A 87 -1.23 16.33 15.27
CA ALA A 87 -1.73 16.26 13.90
C ALA A 87 -0.99 17.23 12.96
N ASP A 88 -0.79 18.48 13.39
CA ASP A 88 -0.05 19.50 12.64
C ASP A 88 1.42 19.09 12.46
N ALA A 89 2.06 18.54 13.50
CA ALA A 89 3.43 18.04 13.44
C ALA A 89 3.58 16.84 12.48
N LYS A 90 2.62 15.90 12.51
CA LYS A 90 2.59 14.77 11.58
C LYS A 90 2.39 15.25 10.14
N ALA A 91 1.44 16.15 9.91
CA ALA A 91 1.18 16.72 8.59
C ALA A 91 2.42 17.46 8.03
N ALA A 92 3.13 18.21 8.88
CA ALA A 92 4.37 18.88 8.48
C ALA A 92 5.48 17.87 8.13
N LYS A 93 5.64 16.79 8.89
CA LYS A 93 6.61 15.73 8.59
C LYS A 93 6.28 15.01 7.28
N ASP A 94 5.03 14.63 7.08
CA ASP A 94 4.58 13.95 5.86
C ASP A 94 4.73 14.85 4.62
N ALA A 95 4.47 16.16 4.76
CA ALA A 95 4.69 17.13 3.69
C ALA A 95 6.19 17.29 3.36
N ALA A 96 7.06 17.37 4.36
CA ALA A 96 8.51 17.46 4.17
C ALA A 96 9.07 16.19 3.51
N GLU A 97 8.60 15.01 3.91
CA GLU A 97 9.02 13.73 3.32
C GLU A 97 8.58 13.62 1.85
N LYS A 98 7.33 14.00 1.53
CA LYS A 98 6.85 14.06 0.15
C LYS A 98 7.63 15.05 -0.71
N GLN A 99 7.95 16.22 -0.16
CA GLN A 99 8.75 17.22 -0.88
C GLN A 99 10.15 16.69 -1.16
N LYS A 100 10.79 16.04 -0.19
CA LYS A 100 12.10 15.41 -0.37
C LYS A 100 12.05 14.29 -1.41
N ALA A 101 11.05 13.42 -1.35
CA ALA A 101 10.85 12.35 -2.33
C ALA A 101 10.63 12.90 -3.75
N ALA A 102 9.85 13.98 -3.89
CA ALA A 102 9.66 14.65 -5.17
C ALA A 102 10.96 15.29 -5.70
N GLU A 103 11.77 15.90 -4.82
CA GLU A 103 13.07 16.46 -5.20
C GLU A 103 14.06 15.37 -5.64
N ASP A 104 14.12 14.25 -4.93
CA ASP A 104 14.98 13.12 -5.25
C ASP A 104 14.54 12.46 -6.57
N ALA A 105 13.24 12.29 -6.79
CA ALA A 105 12.68 11.82 -8.06
C ALA A 105 13.00 12.78 -9.22
N ALA A 106 12.90 14.09 -9.01
CA ALA A 106 13.25 15.10 -10.01
C ALA A 106 14.74 15.05 -10.37
N LYS A 107 15.62 14.86 -9.38
CA LYS A 107 17.07 14.69 -9.60
C LYS A 107 17.38 13.43 -10.40
N LEU A 108 16.73 12.31 -10.09
CA LEU A 108 16.89 11.05 -10.84
C LEU A 108 16.41 11.19 -12.29
N LEU A 109 15.26 11.83 -12.52
CA LEU A 109 14.76 12.08 -13.88
C LEU A 109 15.68 13.01 -14.68
N ALA A 110 16.23 14.05 -14.04
CA ALA A 110 17.19 14.94 -14.69
C ALA A 110 18.50 14.20 -15.04
N ALA A 111 19.00 13.36 -14.14
CA ALA A 111 20.19 12.54 -14.39
C ALA A 111 19.94 11.52 -15.51
N ALA A 112 18.78 10.85 -15.52
CA ALA A 112 18.40 9.89 -16.57
C ALA A 112 18.26 10.57 -17.95
N LYS A 113 17.66 11.76 -18.00
CA LYS A 113 17.58 12.55 -19.25
C LYS A 113 18.97 12.90 -19.77
N LYS A 114 19.85 13.42 -18.91
CA LYS A 114 21.22 13.76 -19.29
C LYS A 114 21.99 12.53 -19.80
N ALA A 115 21.89 11.39 -19.10
CA ALA A 115 22.54 10.15 -19.52
C ALA A 115 22.03 9.65 -20.88
N ARG A 116 20.72 9.77 -21.15
CA ARG A 116 20.14 9.39 -22.44
C ARG A 116 20.61 10.30 -23.58
N GLU A 117 20.66 11.61 -23.34
CA GLU A 117 21.11 12.59 -24.33
C GLU A 117 22.61 12.40 -24.66
N GLU A 118 23.44 12.11 -23.66
CA GLU A 118 24.85 11.75 -23.85
C GLU A 118 25.02 10.40 -24.59
N ALA A 119 24.16 9.42 -24.33
CA ALA A 119 24.18 8.14 -25.04
C ALA A 119 23.72 8.28 -26.51
N GLU A 120 22.70 9.08 -26.78
CA GLU A 120 22.16 9.31 -28.12
C GLU A 120 23.17 10.08 -28.98
N THR A 121 23.83 11.09 -28.42
CA THR A 121 24.91 11.82 -29.11
C THR A 121 26.11 10.94 -29.44
N LYS A 122 26.55 10.09 -28.49
CA LYS A 122 27.61 9.11 -28.77
C LYS A 122 27.21 8.08 -29.83
N ALA A 123 26.00 7.53 -29.76
CA ALA A 123 25.50 6.57 -30.74
C ALA A 123 25.38 7.20 -32.14
N ALA A 124 24.99 8.48 -32.23
CA ALA A 124 24.93 9.22 -33.49
C ALA A 124 26.32 9.46 -34.09
N GLU A 125 27.33 9.81 -33.27
CA GLU A 125 28.71 9.95 -33.74
C GLU A 125 29.32 8.61 -34.19
N GLU A 126 29.14 7.54 -33.41
CA GLU A 126 29.64 6.20 -33.77
C GLU A 126 28.97 5.66 -35.05
N ALA A 127 27.67 5.88 -35.23
CA ALA A 127 26.96 5.51 -36.45
C ALA A 127 27.45 6.31 -37.68
N LYS A 128 27.84 7.57 -37.50
CA LYS A 128 28.38 8.41 -38.58
C LYS A 128 29.79 7.96 -38.96
N ALA A 129 30.65 7.70 -37.98
CA ALA A 129 32.00 7.18 -38.18
C ALA A 129 31.98 5.78 -38.84
N ALA A 130 31.05 4.91 -38.44
CA ALA A 130 30.89 3.59 -39.05
C ALA A 130 30.44 3.66 -40.53
N LYS A 131 29.55 4.61 -40.87
CA LYS A 131 29.13 4.84 -42.26
C LYS A 131 30.29 5.36 -43.12
N GLU A 132 31.05 6.34 -42.63
CA GLU A 132 32.23 6.87 -43.35
C GLU A 132 33.32 5.80 -43.53
N ALA A 133 33.56 4.97 -42.51
CA ALA A 133 34.52 3.86 -42.60
C ALA A 133 34.07 2.78 -43.60
N HIS A 134 32.79 2.43 -43.61
CA HIS A 134 32.23 1.47 -44.55
C HIS A 134 32.26 1.99 -45.99
N GLU A 135 31.94 3.27 -46.22
CA GLU A 135 32.02 3.89 -47.54
C GLU A 135 33.46 3.92 -48.07
N LYS A 136 34.44 4.27 -47.22
CA LYS A 136 35.86 4.24 -47.58
C LYS A 136 36.35 2.83 -47.90
N ALA A 137 35.98 1.83 -47.10
CA ALA A 137 36.34 0.44 -47.34
C ALA A 137 35.72 -0.11 -48.64
N LEU A 138 34.50 0.30 -48.97
CA LEU A 138 33.81 -0.11 -50.20
C LEU A 138 34.44 0.55 -51.44
N ALA A 139 34.91 1.81 -51.32
CA ALA A 139 35.69 2.48 -52.35
C ALA A 139 37.07 1.83 -52.57
N GLU A 140 37.79 1.46 -51.50
CA GLU A 140 39.06 0.73 -51.61
C GLU A 140 38.87 -0.69 -52.19
N ALA A 141 37.81 -1.39 -51.81
CA ALA A 141 37.48 -2.70 -52.38
C ALA A 141 37.10 -2.61 -53.87
N ALA A 142 36.38 -1.56 -54.28
CA ALA A 142 36.06 -1.30 -55.68
C ALA A 142 37.32 -0.96 -56.50
N ALA A 143 38.23 -0.15 -55.96
CA ALA A 143 39.51 0.16 -56.60
C ALA A 143 40.41 -1.08 -56.72
N ALA A 144 40.49 -1.89 -55.66
CA ALA A 144 41.22 -3.16 -55.68
C ALA A 144 40.63 -4.15 -56.69
N ALA A 145 39.30 -4.20 -56.85
CA ALA A 145 38.65 -5.04 -57.85
C ALA A 145 38.89 -4.58 -59.30
N GLU A 146 39.00 -3.27 -59.53
CA GLU A 146 39.38 -2.67 -60.83
C GLU A 146 40.84 -3.00 -61.20
N GLU A 147 41.77 -2.89 -60.24
CA GLU A 147 43.17 -3.27 -60.43
C GLU A 147 43.32 -4.78 -60.65
N LEU A 148 42.55 -5.62 -59.94
CA LEU A 148 42.54 -7.06 -60.14
C LEU A 148 41.94 -7.45 -61.49
N LYS A 149 40.99 -6.66 -62.02
CA LYS A 149 40.47 -6.81 -63.39
C LYS A 149 41.51 -6.45 -64.44
N LYS A 150 42.21 -5.34 -64.28
CA LYS A 150 43.30 -4.94 -65.19
C LYS A 150 44.47 -5.92 -65.17
N ALA A 151 44.86 -6.41 -63.98
CA ALA A 151 45.88 -7.44 -63.84
C ALA A 151 45.45 -8.79 -64.44
N LYS A 152 44.16 -9.13 -64.37
CA LYS A 152 43.61 -10.33 -65.03
C LYS A 152 43.56 -10.17 -66.56
N GLU A 153 43.15 -9.03 -67.10
CA GLU A 153 43.19 -8.78 -68.55
C GLU A 153 44.62 -8.74 -69.11
N GLU A 154 45.60 -8.25 -68.35
CA GLU A 154 47.01 -8.28 -68.74
C GLU A 154 47.62 -9.69 -68.64
N ALA A 155 47.20 -10.48 -67.65
CA ALA A 155 47.58 -11.89 -67.53
C ALA A 155 46.89 -12.78 -68.59
N GLU A 156 45.66 -12.46 -68.98
CA GLU A 156 44.90 -13.16 -70.03
C GLU A 156 45.53 -12.93 -71.42
N LYS A 157 46.00 -11.71 -71.70
CA LYS A 157 46.78 -11.42 -72.92
C LYS A 157 48.16 -12.08 -72.97
N LYS A 158 48.79 -12.35 -71.82
CA LYS A 158 50.04 -13.13 -71.75
C LYS A 158 49.79 -14.65 -71.78
N ALA A 159 48.66 -15.12 -71.27
CA ALA A 159 48.27 -16.53 -71.32
C ALA A 159 47.75 -16.95 -72.71
N GLU A 160 47.22 -16.02 -73.51
CA GLU A 160 46.76 -16.29 -74.89
C GLU A 160 47.91 -16.52 -75.89
N GLU A 161 49.14 -16.08 -75.57
CA GLU A 161 50.33 -16.40 -76.38
C GLU A 161 50.95 -17.77 -76.01
N GLU A 162 50.80 -18.22 -74.76
CA GLU A 162 51.38 -19.50 -74.29
C GLU A 162 50.39 -20.68 -74.33
N ALA A 163 49.08 -20.43 -74.48
CA ALA A 163 48.01 -21.43 -74.56
C ALA A 163 47.64 -21.86 -75.99
N LYS A 164 48.59 -21.83 -76.94
CA LYS A 164 48.51 -22.63 -78.18
C LYS A 164 49.29 -23.94 -78.11
N ALA A 165 49.89 -24.26 -76.96
CA ALA A 165 50.52 -25.55 -76.72
C ALA A 165 49.99 -26.17 -75.41
N LYS A 166 49.09 -27.15 -75.57
CA LYS A 166 48.52 -28.09 -74.58
C LYS A 166 47.04 -27.88 -74.29
N GLU A 167 46.28 -28.24 -75.33
CA GLU A 167 45.12 -29.14 -75.28
C GLU A 167 44.93 -29.92 -73.97
N GLU A 168 43.67 -29.98 -73.56
CA GLU A 168 42.97 -31.17 -73.09
C GLU A 168 43.76 -32.15 -72.20
N ALA A 169 43.62 -31.98 -70.90
CA ALA A 169 42.77 -32.84 -70.10
C ALA A 169 42.94 -32.48 -68.62
N GLU A 170 41.86 -32.66 -67.87
CA GLU A 170 41.80 -32.66 -66.41
C GLU A 170 41.53 -31.32 -65.69
N LYS A 171 40.35 -31.30 -65.06
CA LYS A 171 39.90 -30.48 -63.91
C LYS A 171 39.32 -29.08 -64.18
N LYS A 172 37.98 -29.00 -64.29
CA LYS A 172 37.11 -28.49 -63.20
C LYS A 172 35.65 -28.40 -63.66
N ALA A 173 34.84 -29.27 -63.06
CA ALA A 173 33.44 -28.98 -62.81
C ALA A 173 33.35 -27.79 -61.82
N ALA A 174 32.45 -26.88 -62.14
CA ALA A 174 32.00 -25.74 -61.34
C ALA A 174 31.50 -26.19 -59.96
N ALA A 175 31.85 -25.56 -58.83
CA ALA A 175 31.30 -24.28 -58.33
C ALA A 175 29.76 -24.29 -58.42
N ALA A 176 29.00 -24.88 -57.48
CA ALA A 176 28.83 -24.54 -56.06
C ALA A 176 28.45 -23.06 -55.82
N ALA A 177 27.16 -22.74 -56.03
CA ALA A 177 26.33 -21.90 -55.14
C ALA A 177 24.97 -21.58 -55.81
N ALA A 178 24.07 -22.56 -55.84
CA ALA A 178 22.62 -22.38 -55.93
C ALA A 178 21.98 -23.49 -55.08
N PRO A 179 21.00 -23.20 -54.20
CA PRO A 179 20.55 -24.17 -53.20
C PRO A 179 19.67 -25.27 -53.83
N PRO A 180 19.91 -26.57 -53.55
CA PRO A 180 18.98 -27.65 -53.87
C PRO A 180 17.99 -27.90 -52.69
N PRO A 181 16.99 -28.78 -52.85
CA PRO A 181 15.61 -28.57 -52.42
C PRO A 181 15.35 -28.85 -50.94
N VAL A 182 14.43 -28.08 -50.37
CA VAL A 182 13.93 -28.26 -49.00
C VAL A 182 13.25 -29.63 -48.89
N GLU A 183 13.94 -30.59 -48.29
CA GLU A 183 13.31 -31.78 -47.76
C GLU A 183 12.24 -31.36 -46.75
N LYS A 184 11.03 -31.92 -46.90
CA LYS A 184 9.84 -31.60 -46.12
C LYS A 184 10.02 -32.04 -44.67
N GLN A 185 10.76 -31.26 -43.89
CA GLN A 185 10.90 -31.45 -42.45
C GLN A 185 9.55 -31.17 -41.79
N ALA A 186 9.12 -32.09 -40.92
CA ALA A 186 7.83 -32.02 -40.27
C ALA A 186 7.73 -30.77 -39.37
N PRO A 187 6.59 -30.06 -39.37
CA PRO A 187 6.42 -28.86 -38.55
C PRO A 187 6.38 -29.21 -37.05
N ILE A 188 6.77 -28.25 -36.21
CA ILE A 188 6.64 -28.37 -34.75
C ILE A 188 5.19 -28.09 -34.36
N LYS A 189 4.65 -28.89 -33.42
CA LYS A 189 3.35 -28.65 -32.79
C LYS A 189 3.58 -27.85 -31.51
N PHE A 190 3.03 -26.65 -31.43
CA PHE A 190 3.18 -25.78 -30.27
C PHE A 190 1.85 -25.60 -29.56
N LYS A 191 1.80 -25.84 -28.25
CA LYS A 191 0.65 -25.53 -27.39
C LYS A 191 1.02 -24.35 -26.51
N ASP A 192 0.27 -23.26 -26.62
CA ASP A 192 0.51 -22.08 -25.80
C ASP A 192 -0.07 -22.23 -24.38
N ALA A 193 0.24 -21.27 -23.51
CA ALA A 193 -0.23 -21.24 -22.13
C ALA A 193 -1.75 -21.09 -21.99
N VAL A 194 -2.43 -20.61 -23.03
CA VAL A 194 -3.90 -20.46 -23.07
C VAL A 194 -4.57 -21.71 -23.66
N GLY A 195 -3.78 -22.72 -24.08
CA GLY A 195 -4.25 -23.98 -24.64
C GLY A 195 -4.53 -23.96 -26.15
N ARG A 196 -4.19 -22.86 -26.86
CA ARG A 196 -4.25 -22.79 -28.33
C ARG A 196 -3.13 -23.63 -28.93
N LYS A 197 -3.42 -24.31 -30.04
CA LYS A 197 -2.47 -25.18 -30.74
C LYS A 197 -2.06 -24.54 -32.06
N PHE A 198 -0.77 -24.39 -32.27
CA PHE A 198 -0.13 -23.87 -33.47
C PHE A 198 0.72 -24.96 -34.12
N SER A 199 0.94 -24.82 -35.43
CA SER A 199 1.88 -25.64 -36.18
C SER A 199 2.87 -24.72 -36.88
N PHE A 200 4.14 -24.82 -36.50
CA PHE A 200 5.19 -23.93 -37.00
C PHE A 200 6.09 -24.65 -38.00
N PRO A 201 6.41 -24.03 -39.15
CA PRO A 201 7.34 -24.60 -40.11
C PRO A 201 8.74 -24.76 -39.51
N TRP A 202 9.32 -25.97 -39.65
CA TRP A 202 10.62 -26.30 -39.04
C TRP A 202 11.75 -25.32 -39.38
N HIS A 203 11.83 -24.89 -40.64
CA HIS A 203 12.89 -23.96 -41.09
C HIS A 203 12.88 -22.60 -40.39
N ILE A 204 11.80 -22.25 -39.68
CA ILE A 204 11.68 -21.01 -38.89
C ILE A 204 11.95 -21.31 -37.42
N CYS A 205 11.29 -22.33 -36.86
CA CYS A 205 11.38 -22.65 -35.43
C CYS A 205 12.61 -23.48 -35.02
N CYS A 206 13.45 -23.92 -35.97
CA CYS A 206 14.72 -24.59 -35.66
C CYS A 206 15.74 -23.65 -34.97
N THR A 207 15.52 -22.33 -35.02
CA THR A 207 16.30 -21.34 -34.27
C THR A 207 15.47 -20.79 -33.11
N TRP A 208 16.13 -20.49 -31.99
CA TRP A 208 15.43 -19.88 -30.84
C TRP A 208 14.78 -18.56 -31.24
N LYS A 209 15.51 -17.73 -32.00
CA LYS A 209 15.02 -16.44 -32.49
C LYS A 209 13.74 -16.56 -33.30
N GLY A 210 13.68 -17.51 -34.24
CA GLY A 210 12.48 -17.73 -35.05
C GLY A 210 11.30 -18.28 -34.23
N MET A 211 11.56 -19.14 -33.25
CA MET A 211 10.52 -19.61 -32.32
C MET A 211 10.00 -18.47 -31.43
N GLU A 212 10.88 -17.66 -30.86
CA GLU A 212 10.54 -16.53 -29.97
C GLU A 212 9.69 -15.47 -30.70
N GLU A 213 10.04 -15.14 -31.95
CA GLU A 213 9.26 -14.21 -32.78
C GLU A 213 7.85 -14.74 -33.06
N LEU A 214 7.71 -16.04 -33.36
CA LEU A 214 6.40 -16.68 -33.57
C LEU A 214 5.55 -16.70 -32.29
N ILE A 215 6.17 -16.96 -31.14
CA ILE A 215 5.51 -16.89 -29.83
C ILE A 215 5.03 -15.45 -29.57
N LYS A 216 5.90 -14.45 -29.73
CA LYS A 216 5.55 -13.03 -29.54
C LYS A 216 4.40 -12.60 -30.47
N GLN A 217 4.43 -13.01 -31.73
CA GLN A 217 3.35 -12.73 -32.69
C GLN A 217 2.02 -13.37 -32.27
N ALA A 218 2.04 -14.60 -31.74
CA ALA A 218 0.83 -15.30 -31.30
C ALA A 218 0.14 -14.63 -30.10
N PHE A 219 0.84 -13.77 -29.36
CA PHE A 219 0.37 -13.09 -28.16
C PHE A 219 0.11 -11.59 -28.31
N LEU A 220 0.27 -11.02 -29.51
CA LEU A 220 0.07 -9.58 -29.79
C LEU A 220 -1.32 -9.03 -29.40
N HIS A 221 -2.36 -9.88 -29.40
CA HIS A 221 -3.75 -9.48 -29.14
C HIS A 221 -4.40 -10.23 -27.96
N VAL A 222 -3.60 -10.82 -27.07
CA VAL A 222 -4.12 -11.55 -25.90
C VAL A 222 -3.96 -10.67 -24.66
N ASP A 223 -5.07 -10.08 -24.21
CA ASP A 223 -5.12 -9.24 -23.01
C ASP A 223 -4.69 -10.06 -21.77
N VAL A 224 -3.99 -9.40 -20.82
CA VAL A 224 -3.42 -9.94 -19.56
C VAL A 224 -2.08 -10.69 -19.70
N ILE A 225 -1.97 -11.68 -20.59
CA ILE A 225 -0.77 -12.55 -20.66
C ILE A 225 0.28 -12.04 -21.67
N GLY A 226 -0.13 -11.25 -22.66
CA GLY A 226 0.75 -10.81 -23.75
C GLY A 226 2.04 -10.12 -23.27
N GLN A 227 1.96 -9.19 -22.32
CA GLN A 227 3.14 -8.48 -21.80
C GLN A 227 4.16 -9.44 -21.17
N HIS A 228 3.71 -10.41 -20.38
CA HIS A 228 4.58 -11.40 -19.73
C HIS A 228 5.32 -12.27 -20.76
N VAL A 229 4.63 -12.63 -21.85
CA VAL A 229 5.23 -13.38 -22.97
C VAL A 229 6.25 -12.52 -23.73
N HIS A 230 5.97 -11.23 -23.94
CA HIS A 230 6.94 -10.33 -24.58
C HIS A 230 8.21 -10.12 -23.75
N ASP A 231 8.08 -10.11 -22.43
CA ASP A 231 9.18 -9.97 -21.47
C ASP A 231 9.94 -11.29 -21.22
N GLY A 232 9.49 -12.41 -21.79
CA GLY A 232 10.18 -13.70 -21.70
C GLY A 232 9.87 -14.53 -20.45
N HIS A 233 8.80 -14.22 -19.72
CA HIS A 233 8.41 -14.92 -18.48
C HIS A 233 7.64 -16.22 -18.75
N TYR A 234 8.24 -17.15 -19.49
CA TYR A 234 7.64 -18.45 -19.80
C TYR A 234 8.71 -19.52 -19.98
N ASP A 235 8.32 -20.76 -19.69
CA ASP A 235 9.12 -21.95 -19.94
C ASP A 235 8.53 -22.76 -21.09
N LEU A 236 9.40 -23.26 -21.97
CA LEU A 236 9.03 -24.20 -23.02
C LEU A 236 9.37 -25.62 -22.57
N VAL A 237 8.37 -26.49 -22.59
CA VAL A 237 8.49 -27.88 -22.15
C VAL A 237 8.41 -28.81 -23.36
N GLY A 238 9.40 -29.71 -23.47
CA GLY A 238 9.47 -30.72 -24.53
C GLY A 238 8.48 -31.88 -24.34
N PRO A 239 8.42 -32.82 -25.30
CA PRO A 239 7.56 -33.99 -25.21
C PRO A 239 7.88 -34.90 -24.00
N ASP A 240 9.12 -34.87 -23.52
CA ASP A 240 9.59 -35.65 -22.37
C ASP A 240 9.27 -34.99 -21.01
N GLY A 241 8.65 -33.80 -21.01
CA GLY A 241 8.34 -33.05 -19.80
C GLY A 241 9.50 -32.21 -19.24
N GLU A 242 10.63 -32.15 -19.95
CA GLU A 242 11.79 -31.33 -19.58
C GLU A 242 11.66 -29.87 -20.08
N ILE A 243 12.16 -28.92 -19.28
CA ILE A 243 12.22 -27.50 -19.65
C ILE A 243 13.40 -27.29 -20.61
N ILE A 244 13.12 -26.72 -21.78
CA ILE A 244 14.09 -26.41 -22.83
C ILE A 244 14.51 -24.95 -22.69
N LEU A 245 15.79 -24.72 -22.37
CA LEU A 245 16.35 -23.37 -22.27
C LEU A 245 16.66 -22.78 -23.66
N PRO A 246 16.56 -21.45 -23.83
CA PRO A 246 16.91 -20.76 -25.08
C PRO A 246 18.29 -21.10 -25.63
N GLN A 247 19.29 -21.28 -24.75
CA GLN A 247 20.69 -21.52 -25.12
C GLN A 247 20.92 -22.90 -25.75
N VAL A 248 20.09 -23.89 -25.44
CA VAL A 248 20.23 -25.27 -25.94
C VAL A 248 19.11 -25.65 -26.91
N TRP A 249 18.25 -24.70 -27.25
CA TRP A 249 17.09 -24.89 -28.12
C TRP A 249 17.47 -25.58 -29.43
N GLU A 250 18.45 -25.03 -30.15
CA GLU A 250 18.84 -25.52 -31.49
C GLU A 250 19.45 -26.93 -31.47
N THR A 251 20.00 -27.34 -30.33
CA THR A 251 20.56 -28.68 -30.15
C THR A 251 19.55 -29.70 -29.65
N MET A 252 18.48 -29.25 -28.99
CA MET A 252 17.53 -30.11 -28.31
C MET A 252 16.28 -30.36 -29.16
N VAL A 253 15.77 -29.33 -29.84
CA VAL A 253 14.52 -29.41 -30.60
C VAL A 253 14.67 -30.29 -31.86
N GLN A 254 13.64 -31.05 -32.21
CA GLN A 254 13.59 -31.87 -33.43
C GLN A 254 12.28 -31.69 -34.21
N PRO A 255 12.25 -32.03 -35.51
CA PRO A 255 11.02 -32.03 -36.29
C PRO A 255 9.95 -32.94 -35.66
N ASP A 256 8.67 -32.58 -35.86
CA ASP A 256 7.48 -33.28 -35.31
C ASP A 256 7.32 -33.26 -33.78
N TRP A 257 8.16 -32.54 -33.05
CA TRP A 257 8.01 -32.39 -31.59
C TRP A 257 6.76 -31.62 -31.18
N THR A 258 6.26 -31.97 -29.99
CA THR A 258 5.18 -31.23 -29.32
C THR A 258 5.77 -30.42 -28.17
N ILE A 259 5.78 -29.10 -28.32
CA ILE A 259 6.28 -28.16 -27.33
C ILE A 259 5.10 -27.51 -26.62
N THR A 260 5.13 -27.46 -25.28
CA THR A 260 4.11 -26.81 -24.47
C THR A 260 4.70 -25.62 -23.72
N MET A 261 4.04 -24.47 -23.78
CA MET A 261 4.43 -23.27 -23.05
C MET A 261 3.70 -23.17 -21.71
N HIS A 262 4.45 -22.89 -20.65
CA HIS A 262 3.93 -22.55 -19.33
C HIS A 262 4.39 -21.14 -18.97
N ILE A 263 3.48 -20.29 -18.49
CA ILE A 263 3.87 -19.01 -17.90
C ILE A 263 4.54 -19.33 -16.56
N ILE A 264 5.66 -18.69 -16.29
CA ILE A 264 6.30 -18.78 -14.97
C ILE A 264 5.40 -17.99 -14.02
N ASP A 265 4.44 -18.68 -13.42
CA ASP A 265 3.54 -18.07 -12.46
C ASP A 265 4.33 -17.71 -11.18
N LEU A 266 4.28 -16.43 -10.83
CA LEU A 266 4.34 -15.97 -9.45
C LEU A 266 3.19 -16.65 -8.71
N VAL A 267 3.42 -17.85 -8.19
CA VAL A 267 2.50 -18.50 -7.27
C VAL A 267 2.28 -17.53 -6.10
N PRO A 268 1.06 -16.96 -5.87
CA PRO A 268 0.71 -16.61 -4.52
C PRO A 268 0.75 -17.95 -3.76
N HIS A 269 1.58 -17.99 -2.72
CA HIS A 269 1.64 -19.06 -1.74
C HIS A 269 0.25 -19.73 -1.62
N PRO A 270 0.14 -21.07 -1.73
CA PRO A 270 -1.15 -21.72 -1.59
C PRO A 270 -1.76 -21.21 -0.29
N ALA A 271 -2.87 -20.48 -0.42
CA ALA A 271 -3.67 -20.10 0.72
C ALA A 271 -3.86 -21.37 1.53
N HIS A 272 -3.39 -21.36 2.78
CA HIS A 272 -3.65 -22.40 3.75
C HIS A 272 -5.16 -22.65 3.76
N SER A 273 -5.59 -23.64 2.98
CA SER A 273 -6.92 -24.20 3.04
C SER A 273 -6.98 -25.08 4.27
N ASP A 274 -7.95 -24.75 5.13
CA ASP A 274 -8.46 -25.54 6.24
C ASP A 274 -7.59 -25.71 7.49
N LEU A 275 -7.57 -24.66 8.31
CA LEU A 275 -7.86 -24.84 9.73
C LEU A 275 -9.15 -24.06 10.04
N SER A 276 -10.27 -24.75 9.90
CA SER A 276 -11.57 -24.32 10.44
C SER A 276 -11.45 -24.13 11.96
N PRO A 277 -11.81 -22.98 12.54
CA PRO A 277 -12.00 -22.87 13.98
C PRO A 277 -13.43 -23.30 14.33
N GLU A 278 -13.75 -24.58 14.13
CA GLU A 278 -14.90 -25.21 14.77
C GLU A 278 -14.38 -26.25 15.77
N GLY A 279 -14.53 -25.94 17.06
CA GLY A 279 -14.46 -26.94 18.13
C GLY A 279 -13.38 -26.78 19.19
N LEU A 280 -13.21 -25.59 19.78
CA LEU A 280 -12.44 -25.44 21.02
C LEU A 280 -13.06 -24.41 22.01
N GLU A 281 -14.38 -24.29 22.00
CA GLU A 281 -15.17 -23.74 23.11
C GLU A 281 -15.86 -24.91 23.83
N ASP A 282 -15.13 -25.69 24.64
CA ASP A 282 -15.73 -26.61 25.62
C ASP A 282 -14.69 -27.19 26.61
N LEU A 283 -13.84 -26.33 27.19
CA LEU A 283 -12.95 -26.77 28.28
C LEU A 283 -12.61 -25.68 29.31
N GLU A 284 -13.55 -24.77 29.58
CA GLU A 284 -13.49 -23.85 30.72
C GLU A 284 -14.76 -23.93 31.60
N ASP A 285 -15.25 -25.15 31.84
CA ASP A 285 -16.29 -25.40 32.86
C ASP A 285 -15.93 -26.61 33.75
N LEU A 286 -14.71 -26.59 34.29
CA LEU A 286 -14.33 -27.43 35.41
C LEU A 286 -13.48 -26.64 36.43
N GLN A 287 -14.06 -25.55 36.93
CA GLN A 287 -13.74 -25.01 38.25
C GLN A 287 -14.93 -25.25 39.18
N THR A 288 -14.94 -26.46 39.76
CA THR A 288 -15.53 -26.74 41.09
C THR A 288 -14.64 -27.75 41.78
#